data_AF-A0A401ZJS8-F1
#
_entry.id   AF-A0A401ZJS8-F1
#
_cell.length_a   1.000
_cell.length_b   1.000
_cell.length_c   1.000
_cell.angle_alpha   90.00
_cell.angle_beta   90.00
_cell.angle_gamma   90.00
#
_symmetry.space_group_name_H-M   'P 1'
#
loop_
_entity.id
_entity.type
_entity.pdbx_description
1 polymer ?
#
loop_
_entity_poly.entity_id
_entity_poly.type
_entity_poly.pdbx_seq_one_letter_code
_entity_poly.pdbx_strand_id
1 'polypeptide(L)'
;MGEAATYKEAQARIEELTQRIRELDAMMEQKTDQVLDQESLGGTWAVLNRREALVREQQKLLNQWDVAVNDLLRFLPGSAPERYIRPSMAGF
;
A
#
# COMPACT_ATOMS: atom_id res chain seq x y z
N MET A 1 -0.64 31.80 -10.37
CA MET A 1 -1.17 30.96 -9.28
C MET A 1 -1.27 29.55 -9.83
N GLY A 2 -0.36 28.61 -9.50
CA GLY A 2 -0.36 27.31 -10.20
C GLY A 2 0.33 26.13 -9.49
N GLU A 3 1.36 26.35 -8.67
CA GLU A 3 2.10 25.22 -8.06
C GLU A 3 1.56 24.77 -6.69
N ALA A 4 0.95 25.67 -5.92
CA ALA A 4 0.45 25.32 -4.58
C ALA A 4 -0.78 24.41 -4.59
N ALA A 5 -1.54 24.37 -5.69
CA ALA A 5 -2.69 23.48 -5.86
C ALA A 5 -2.23 22.03 -6.07
N THR A 6 -1.21 21.80 -6.90
CA THR A 6 -0.75 20.46 -7.27
C THR A 6 0.14 19.78 -6.23
N TYR A 7 1.01 20.51 -5.51
CA TYR A 7 1.80 19.91 -4.41
C TYR A 7 0.91 19.47 -3.24
N LYS A 8 -0.04 20.32 -2.82
CA LYS A 8 -0.97 19.99 -1.74
C LYS A 8 -1.89 18.82 -2.11
N GLU A 9 -2.36 18.75 -3.35
CA GLU A 9 -3.14 17.63 -3.85
C GLU A 9 -2.32 16.32 -3.87
N ALA A 10 -1.07 16.37 -4.33
CA ALA A 10 -0.16 15.22 -4.31
C ALA A 10 0.13 14.75 -2.87
N GLN A 11 0.35 15.68 -1.94
CA GLN A 11 0.54 15.35 -0.53
C GLN A 11 -0.72 14.72 0.08
N ALA A 12 -1.90 15.31 -0.15
CA ALA A 12 -3.17 14.78 0.35
C ALA A 12 -3.44 13.35 -0.17
N ARG A 13 -3.08 13.07 -1.42
CA ARG A 13 -3.20 11.73 -2.00
C ARG A 13 -2.26 10.71 -1.34
N ILE A 14 -1.04 11.10 -0.97
CA ILE A 14 -0.11 10.25 -0.23
C ILE A 14 -0.66 9.95 1.17
N GLU A 15 -1.20 10.96 1.85
CA GLU A 15 -1.80 10.82 3.18
C GLU A 15 -3.01 9.87 3.13
N GLU A 16 -3.90 10.02 2.15
CA GLU A 16 -5.04 9.13 1.93
C GLU A 16 -4.61 7.68 1.67
N LEU A 17 -3.65 7.47 0.76
CA LEU A 17 -3.15 6.14 0.44
C LEU A 17 -2.47 5.49 1.66
N THR A 18 -1.71 6.27 2.43
CA THR A 18 -1.05 5.80 3.66
C THR A 18 -2.08 5.36 4.69
N GLN A 19 -3.15 6.14 4.87
CA GLN A 19 -4.22 5.80 5.80
C GLN A 19 -4.94 4.52 5.37
N ARG A 20 -5.26 4.39 4.09
CA ARG A 20 -5.92 3.19 3.55
C ARG A 20 -5.07 1.93 3.65
N ILE A 21 -3.75 2.04 3.51
CA ILE A 21 -2.82 0.93 3.73
C ILE A 21 -2.88 0.48 5.21
N ARG A 22 -2.82 1.42 6.16
CA ARG A 22 -2.92 1.11 7.60
C ARG A 22 -4.24 0.44 7.99
N GLU A 23 -5.35 0.88 7.41
CA GLU A 23 -6.66 0.28 7.64
C GLU A 23 -6.72 -1.17 7.14
N LEU A 24 -6.14 -1.44 5.97
CA LEU A 24 -6.02 -2.80 5.45
C LEU A 24 -5.12 -3.69 6.31
N ASP A 25 -4.01 -3.16 6.82
CA ASP A 25 -3.14 -3.88 7.75
C ASP A 25 -3.90 -4.27 9.03
N ALA A 26 -4.63 -3.33 9.64
CA ALA A 26 -5.43 -3.60 10.84
C ALA A 26 -6.54 -4.63 10.57
N MET A 27 -7.19 -4.56 9.40
CA MET A 27 -8.18 -5.57 9.00
C MET A 27 -7.57 -6.96 8.83
N MET A 28 -6.36 -7.06 8.28
CA MET A 28 -5.66 -8.34 8.12
C MET A 28 -5.28 -8.94 9.47
N GLU A 29 -4.81 -8.12 10.41
CA GLU A 29 -4.48 -8.53 11.79
C GLU A 29 -5.73 -9.07 12.49
N GLN A 30 -6.80 -8.27 12.55
CA GLN A 30 -8.07 -8.68 13.17
C GLN A 30 -8.63 -9.98 12.58
N LYS A 31 -8.53 -10.16 11.26
CA LYS A 31 -9.02 -11.36 10.59
C LYS A 31 -8.16 -12.58 10.85
N THR A 32 -6.86 -12.40 11.05
CA THR A 32 -5.96 -13.49 11.42
C THR A 32 -6.26 -13.95 12.84
N ASP A 33 -6.45 -13.01 13.77
CA ASP A 33 -6.77 -13.31 15.17
C ASP A 33 -8.11 -14.05 15.31
N GLN A 34 -9.16 -13.60 14.61
CA GLN A 34 -10.48 -14.25 14.60
C GLN A 34 -10.44 -15.74 14.20
N VAL A 35 -9.38 -16.16 13.52
CA VAL A 35 -9.28 -17.48 12.88
C VAL A 35 -8.39 -18.39 13.68
N LEU A 36 -7.32 -17.84 14.26
CA LEU A 36 -6.58 -18.49 15.33
C LEU A 36 -7.53 -18.84 16.49
N ASP A 37 -8.48 -17.97 16.82
CA ASP A 37 -9.50 -18.22 17.84
C ASP A 37 -10.54 -19.30 17.45
N GLN A 38 -10.76 -19.57 16.16
CA GLN A 38 -11.81 -20.48 15.68
C GLN A 38 -11.36 -21.92 15.39
N GLU A 39 -10.06 -22.25 15.48
CA GLU A 39 -9.43 -23.58 15.31
C GLU A 39 -10.16 -24.57 14.37
N SER A 40 -10.63 -24.12 13.20
CA SER A 40 -11.30 -24.99 12.23
C SER A 40 -10.64 -24.95 10.86
N LEU A 41 -10.50 -26.12 10.24
CA LEU A 41 -9.90 -26.28 8.90
C LEU A 41 -10.68 -25.50 7.82
N GLY A 42 -12.01 -25.40 7.96
CA GLY A 42 -12.85 -24.60 7.07
C GLY A 42 -12.64 -23.10 7.25
N GLY A 43 -12.49 -22.62 8.49
CA GLY A 43 -12.12 -21.24 8.78
C GLY A 43 -10.76 -20.87 8.21
N THR A 44 -9.78 -21.78 8.36
CA THR A 44 -8.41 -21.59 7.86
C THR A 44 -8.37 -21.38 6.33
N TRP A 45 -9.07 -22.22 5.56
CA TRP A 45 -9.12 -22.09 4.08
C TRP A 45 -9.82 -20.81 3.60
N ALA A 46 -10.93 -20.43 4.23
CA ALA A 46 -11.63 -19.19 3.90
C ALA A 46 -10.74 -17.95 4.12
N VAL A 47 -9.80 -18.05 5.06
CA VAL A 47 -8.93 -16.94 5.48
C VAL A 47 -7.71 -16.84 4.60
N LEU A 48 -7.13 -17.97 4.19
CA LEU A 48 -6.07 -17.96 3.17
C LEU A 48 -6.56 -17.30 1.87
N ASN A 49 -7.76 -17.65 1.39
CA ASN A 49 -8.34 -17.02 0.19
C ASN A 49 -8.61 -15.52 0.37
N ARG A 50 -9.15 -15.10 1.53
CA ARG A 50 -9.37 -13.67 1.83
C ARG A 50 -8.07 -12.91 2.00
N ARG A 51 -7.06 -13.51 2.63
CA ARG A 51 -5.73 -12.94 2.79
C ARG A 51 -5.07 -12.71 1.45
N GLU A 52 -5.21 -13.65 0.50
CA GLU A 52 -4.67 -13.46 -0.85
C GLU A 52 -5.32 -12.24 -1.55
N ALA A 53 -6.64 -12.09 -1.45
CA ALA A 53 -7.34 -10.92 -2.00
C ALA A 53 -6.88 -9.60 -1.34
N LEU A 54 -6.73 -9.59 -0.01
CA LEU A 54 -6.26 -8.42 0.75
C LEU A 54 -4.81 -8.06 0.41
N VAL A 55 -3.92 -9.05 0.30
CA VAL A 55 -2.52 -8.84 -0.11
C VAL A 55 -2.45 -8.26 -1.52
N ARG A 56 -3.28 -8.72 -2.46
CA ARG A 56 -3.37 -8.13 -3.81
C ARG A 56 -3.83 -6.68 -3.77
N GLU A 57 -4.81 -6.35 -2.93
CA GLU A 57 -5.28 -4.97 -2.77
C GLU A 57 -4.23 -4.07 -2.10
N GLN A 58 -3.54 -4.56 -1.08
CA GLN A 58 -2.43 -3.86 -0.45
C GLN A 58 -1.30 -3.60 -1.46
N GLN A 59 -0.93 -4.59 -2.26
CA GLN A 59 0.09 -4.43 -3.31
C GLN A 59 -0.31 -3.36 -4.33
N LYS A 60 -1.60 -3.29 -4.70
CA LYS A 60 -2.12 -2.24 -5.58
C LYS A 60 -2.00 -0.86 -4.94
N LEU A 61 -2.34 -0.71 -3.66
CA LEU A 61 -2.21 0.56 -2.95
C LEU A 61 -0.75 0.98 -2.79
N LEU A 62 0.15 0.06 -2.48
CA LEU A 62 1.59 0.34 -2.41
C LEU A 62 2.13 0.82 -3.76
N ASN A 63 1.71 0.21 -4.87
CA ASN A 63 2.09 0.69 -6.20
C ASN A 63 1.52 2.10 -6.48
N GLN A 64 0.29 2.39 -6.04
CA GLN A 64 -0.30 3.72 -6.19
C GLN A 64 0.42 4.76 -5.31
N TRP A 65 0.83 4.36 -4.11
CA TRP A 65 1.59 5.19 -3.18
C TRP A 65 2.97 5.52 -3.74
N ASP A 66 3.68 4.53 -4.30
CA ASP A 66 4.97 4.71 -4.97
C ASP A 66 4.86 5.72 -6.12
N VAL A 67 3.82 5.61 -6.96
CA VAL A 67 3.56 6.60 -8.02
C VAL A 67 3.28 7.98 -7.44
N ALA A 68 2.46 8.09 -6.39
CA ALA A 68 2.10 9.37 -5.78
C ALA A 68 3.31 10.06 -5.13
N VAL A 69 4.19 9.30 -4.47
CA VAL A 69 5.46 9.80 -3.92
C VAL A 69 6.39 10.26 -5.04
N ASN A 70 6.55 9.47 -6.10
CA ASN A 70 7.35 9.88 -7.25
C ASN A 70 6.80 11.15 -7.93
N ASP A 71 5.48 11.30 -8.01
CA ASP A 71 4.85 12.53 -8.50
C ASP A 71 5.13 13.72 -7.56
N LEU A 72 5.09 13.52 -6.24
CA LEU A 72 5.43 14.56 -5.25
C LEU A 72 6.89 15.02 -5.38
N LEU A 73 7.82 14.07 -5.59
CA LEU A 73 9.25 14.37 -5.74
C LEU A 73 9.54 15.27 -6.96
N ARG A 74 8.67 15.29 -7.98
CA ARG A 74 8.81 16.19 -9.14
C ARG A 74 8.63 17.67 -8.80
N PHE A 75 8.02 17.98 -7.66
CA PHE A 75 7.87 19.37 -7.18
C PHE A 75 9.09 19.86 -6.37
N LEU A 76 10.03 18.98 -6.03
CA LEU A 76 11.26 19.36 -5.34
C LEU A 76 12.31 19.85 -6.36
N PRO A 77 12.91 21.04 -6.17
CA PRO A 77 13.97 21.52 -7.04
C PRO A 77 15.23 20.66 -6.84
N GLY A 78 15.65 19.93 -7.88
CA GLY A 78 16.85 19.08 -7.88
C GLY A 78 16.60 17.58 -8.05
N SER A 79 15.35 17.12 -8.06
CA SER A 79 15.01 15.71 -8.29
C SER A 79 15.09 15.36 -9.78
N ALA A 80 16.29 15.09 -10.28
CA ALA A 80 16.40 14.29 -11.50
C ALA A 80 15.74 12.92 -11.21
N PRO A 81 15.01 12.32 -12.17
CA PRO A 81 14.41 11.01 -11.96
C PRO A 81 15.53 9.97 -11.83
N GLU A 82 15.99 9.71 -10.61
CA GLU A 82 16.72 8.50 -10.31
C GLU A 82 15.76 7.36 -10.61
N ARG A 83 16.05 6.61 -11.68
CA ARG A 83 15.40 5.33 -11.95
C ARG A 83 15.62 4.47 -10.71
N TYR A 84 14.63 4.40 -9.84
CA TYR A 84 14.60 3.48 -8.73
C TYR A 84 14.59 2.07 -9.33
N ILE A 85 15.77 1.45 -9.43
CA ILE A 85 15.89 0.05 -9.81
C ILE A 85 15.30 -0.73 -8.63
N ARG A 86 14.08 -1.26 -8.79
CA ARG A 86 13.52 -2.22 -7.84
C ARG A 86 14.57 -3.32 -7.62
N PRO A 87 14.97 -3.63 -6.39
CA PRO A 87 15.69 -4.87 -6.15
C PRO A 87 14.77 -6.01 -6.59
N SER A 88 15.27 -6.79 -7.55
CA SER A 88 14.66 -8.06 -7.92
C SER A 88 14.57 -8.92 -6.67
N MET A 89 13.36 -9.12 -6.15
CA MET A 89 13.07 -10.17 -5.18
C MET A 89 13.08 -11.51 -5.91
N ALA A 90 14.25 -11.88 -6.43
CA ALA A 90 14.56 -13.23 -6.84
C ALA A 90 15.19 -13.92 -5.62
N GLY A 91 14.38 -14.74 -4.95
CA GLY A 91 14.82 -15.58 -3.84
C GLY A 91 14.03 -15.30 -2.56
N PHE A 92 12.90 -15.97 -2.41
CA PHE A 92 12.68 -17.02 -1.41
C PHE A 92 11.41 -17.80 -1.79
#